data_AF-A0A850B9Q9-F1
#
_entry.id   AF-A0A850B9Q9-F1
#
_cell.length_a   1.000
_cell.length_b   1.000
_cell.length_c   1.000
_cell.angle_alpha   90.00
_cell.angle_beta   90.00
_cell.angle_gamma   90.00
#
_symmetry.space_group_name_H-M   'P 1'
#
loop_
_entity.id
_entity.type
_entity.pdbx_description
1 polymer ?
#
loop_
_entity_poly.entity_id
_entity_poly.type
_entity_poly.pdbx_seq_one_letter_code
_entity_poly.pdbx_strand_id
1 'polypeptide(L)'
;MSTFGNVPLEDVQIVGRAADMAALVVRALPDGAPAEWYPITYELVLEAVLHDWVTNGTDDLDSGDAEDVENIVRASADIALHQEPALQEISYRTVLKGWLADWVENWGSDE
;
A
#
# COMPACT_ATOMS: atom_id res chain seq x y z
N MET A 1 -21.01 -19.35 15.80
CA MET A 1 -19.55 -19.26 15.88
C MET A 1 -19.08 -18.72 14.54
N SER A 2 -18.24 -17.68 14.52
CA SER A 2 -17.65 -17.23 13.25
C SER A 2 -16.77 -18.35 12.69
N THR A 3 -16.59 -18.42 11.37
CA THR A 3 -15.72 -19.40 10.70
C THR A 3 -14.26 -19.30 11.19
N PHE A 4 -13.90 -18.19 11.83
CA PHE A 4 -12.56 -17.85 12.30
C PHE A 4 -12.43 -17.87 13.85
N GLY A 5 -13.33 -18.55 14.56
CA GLY A 5 -13.24 -18.69 16.01
C GLY A 5 -13.60 -17.41 16.78
N ASN A 6 -12.62 -16.85 17.51
CA ASN A 6 -12.81 -15.65 18.35
C ASN A 6 -12.48 -14.33 17.61
N VAL A 7 -12.11 -14.39 16.33
CA VAL A 7 -11.84 -13.17 15.56
C VAL A 7 -13.16 -12.45 15.30
N PRO A 8 -13.28 -11.15 15.67
CA PRO A 8 -14.43 -10.32 15.34
C PRO A 8 -14.67 -10.28 13.83
N LEU A 9 -15.95 -10.32 13.43
CA LEU A 9 -16.28 -10.28 12.00
C LEU A 9 -15.88 -8.94 11.36
N GLU A 10 -15.94 -7.85 12.13
CA GLU A 10 -15.52 -6.52 11.71
C GLU A 10 -14.03 -6.49 11.33
N ASP A 11 -13.15 -7.05 12.16
CA ASP A 11 -11.71 -7.15 11.87
C ASP A 11 -11.45 -7.94 10.57
N VAL A 12 -12.17 -9.05 10.37
CA VAL A 12 -12.05 -9.85 9.14
C VAL A 12 -12.46 -9.03 7.91
N GLN A 13 -13.49 -8.20 8.02
CA GLN A 13 -13.95 -7.35 6.92
C GLN A 13 -12.94 -6.23 6.64
N ILE A 14 -12.35 -5.61 7.66
CA ILE A 14 -11.34 -4.56 7.52
C ILE A 14 -10.08 -5.13 6.86
N VAL A 15 -9.55 -6.25 7.36
CA VAL A 15 -8.38 -6.91 6.75
C VAL A 15 -8.66 -7.36 5.31
N GLY A 16 -9.89 -7.82 5.03
CA GLY A 16 -10.32 -8.14 3.67
C GLY A 16 -10.29 -6.92 2.73
N ARG A 17 -10.84 -5.78 3.17
CA ARG A 17 -10.79 -4.52 2.40
C ARG A 17 -9.37 -4.04 2.16
N ALA A 18 -8.50 -4.15 3.16
CA ALA A 18 -7.09 -3.79 3.03
C ALA A 18 -6.37 -4.65 1.96
N ALA A 19 -6.63 -5.97 1.94
CA ALA A 19 -6.09 -6.86 0.93
C ALA A 19 -6.63 -6.55 -0.49
N ASP A 20 -7.92 -6.25 -0.61
CA ASP A 20 -8.55 -5.86 -1.88
C ASP A 20 -7.98 -4.53 -2.40
N MET A 21 -7.75 -3.55 -1.52
CA MET A 21 -7.12 -2.27 -1.87
C MET A 21 -5.68 -2.49 -2.35
N ALA A 22 -4.87 -3.27 -1.62
CA ALA A 22 -3.51 -3.59 -2.04
C ALA A 22 -3.49 -4.27 -3.42
N ALA A 23 -4.42 -5.20 -3.67
CA ALA A 23 -4.55 -5.85 -4.97
C ALA A 23 -5.00 -4.91 -6.10
N LEU A 24 -5.81 -3.89 -5.79
CA LEU A 24 -6.19 -2.84 -6.73
C LEU A 24 -4.98 -1.97 -7.08
N VAL A 25 -4.31 -1.43 -6.05
CA VAL A 25 -3.19 -0.50 -6.17
C VAL A 25 -2.01 -1.07 -6.95
N VAL A 26 -1.74 -2.38 -6.81
CA VAL A 26 -0.68 -3.06 -7.59
C VAL A 26 -0.84 -2.84 -9.10
N ARG A 27 -2.07 -2.64 -9.59
CA ARG A 27 -2.35 -2.39 -11.02
C ARG A 27 -1.91 -1.01 -11.50
N ALA A 28 -1.55 -0.10 -10.58
CA ALA A 28 -1.02 1.21 -10.92
C ALA A 28 0.48 1.19 -11.22
N LEU A 29 1.17 0.05 -11.07
CA LEU A 29 2.53 -0.10 -11.56
C LEU A 29 2.60 0.25 -13.06
N PRO A 30 3.62 1.01 -13.50
CA PRO A 30 3.74 1.41 -14.89
C PRO A 30 4.04 0.22 -15.81
N ASP A 31 3.68 0.35 -17.08
CA ASP A 31 4.05 -0.60 -18.12
C ASP A 31 5.59 -0.77 -18.16
N GLY A 32 6.04 -2.01 -18.13
CA GLY A 32 7.47 -2.34 -18.11
C GLY A 32 8.10 -2.41 -16.71
N ALA A 33 7.32 -2.21 -15.64
CA ALA A 33 7.77 -2.52 -14.28
C ALA A 33 8.23 -3.99 -14.18
N PRO A 34 9.39 -4.26 -13.54
CA PRO A 34 9.85 -5.63 -13.29
C PRO A 34 8.80 -6.48 -12.56
N ALA A 35 8.70 -7.76 -12.91
CA ALA A 35 7.71 -8.66 -12.34
C ALA A 35 7.86 -8.82 -10.81
N GLU A 36 9.07 -8.63 -10.29
CA GLU A 36 9.32 -8.69 -8.84
C GLU A 36 8.69 -7.51 -8.08
N TRP A 37 8.33 -6.42 -8.75
CA TRP A 37 7.77 -5.25 -8.08
C TRP A 37 6.33 -5.48 -7.66
N TYR A 38 5.54 -6.24 -8.40
CA TYR A 38 4.14 -6.56 -8.08
C TYR A 38 3.95 -7.14 -6.66
N PRO A 39 4.66 -8.20 -6.24
CA PRO A 39 4.55 -8.70 -4.88
C PRO A 39 5.10 -7.72 -3.84
N ILE A 40 6.14 -6.94 -4.17
CA ILE A 40 6.68 -5.90 -3.26
C ILE A 40 5.64 -4.81 -3.01
N THR A 41 4.97 -4.33 -4.07
CA THR A 41 3.91 -3.33 -3.99
C THR A 41 2.77 -3.84 -3.13
N TYR A 42 2.30 -5.07 -3.39
CA TYR A 42 1.20 -5.68 -2.65
C TYR A 42 1.52 -5.75 -1.15
N GLU A 43 2.70 -6.27 -0.79
CA GLU A 43 3.13 -6.43 0.59
C GLU A 43 3.21 -5.08 1.31
N LEU A 44 3.92 -4.11 0.73
CA LEU A 44 4.14 -2.81 1.38
C LEU A 44 2.85 -2.00 1.52
N VAL A 45 1.97 -2.03 0.51
CA VAL A 45 0.67 -1.35 0.59
C VAL A 45 -0.23 -2.00 1.64
N LEU A 46 -0.30 -3.35 1.67
CA LEU A 46 -1.07 -4.05 2.68
C LEU A 46 -0.57 -3.75 4.10
N GLU A 47 0.75 -3.75 4.30
CA GLU A 47 1.36 -3.37 5.58
C GLU A 47 0.98 -1.95 5.98
N ALA A 48 1.06 -0.98 5.06
CA ALA A 48 0.74 0.42 5.32
C ALA A 48 -0.73 0.61 5.69
N VAL A 49 -1.66 0.03 4.94
CA VAL A 49 -3.10 0.14 5.18
C VAL A 49 -3.49 -0.52 6.51
N LEU A 50 -2.92 -1.68 6.84
CA LEU A 50 -3.15 -2.31 8.14
C LEU A 50 -2.56 -1.48 9.30
N HIS A 51 -1.41 -0.85 9.08
CA HIS A 51 -0.79 0.02 10.08
C HIS A 51 -1.61 1.30 10.30
N ASP A 52 -2.16 1.88 9.23
CA ASP A 52 -3.08 3.01 9.30
C ASP A 52 -4.32 2.67 10.13
N TRP A 53 -4.98 1.55 9.83
CA TRP A 53 -6.13 1.07 10.61
C TRP A 53 -5.82 0.96 12.12
N VAL A 54 -4.67 0.37 12.48
CA VAL A 54 -4.26 0.22 13.88
C VAL A 54 -3.90 1.55 14.54
N THR A 55 -3.30 2.48 13.79
CA THR A 55 -2.75 3.73 14.33
C THR A 55 -3.79 4.84 14.40
N ASN A 56 -4.57 5.02 13.33
CA ASN A 56 -5.50 6.12 13.14
C ASN A 56 -6.97 5.70 13.34
N GLY A 57 -7.24 4.40 13.47
CA GLY A 57 -8.60 3.88 13.70
C GLY A 57 -9.51 3.99 12.47
N THR A 58 -8.93 4.20 11.30
CA THR A 58 -9.60 4.30 10.01
C THR A 58 -10.09 2.93 9.56
N ASP A 59 -11.40 2.74 9.58
CA ASP A 59 -12.06 1.51 9.10
C ASP A 59 -12.66 1.66 7.70
N ASP A 60 -12.79 2.91 7.22
CA ASP A 60 -13.20 3.26 5.86
C ASP A 60 -11.98 3.71 5.04
N LEU A 61 -11.73 2.96 3.97
CA LEU A 61 -10.84 3.32 2.88
C LEU A 61 -11.71 3.79 1.73
N ASP A 62 -11.58 5.06 1.35
CA ASP A 62 -12.35 5.64 0.25
C ASP A 62 -11.59 5.63 -1.08
N SER A 63 -12.23 6.13 -2.14
CA SER A 63 -11.64 6.16 -3.48
C SER A 63 -10.47 7.14 -3.62
N GLY A 64 -10.43 8.21 -2.81
CA GLY A 64 -9.33 9.16 -2.75
C GLY A 64 -8.08 8.50 -2.17
N ASP A 65 -8.26 7.70 -1.11
CA ASP A 65 -7.16 6.97 -0.47
C ASP A 65 -6.47 6.01 -1.45
N ALA A 66 -7.27 5.29 -2.25
CA ALA A 66 -6.75 4.42 -3.29
C ALA A 66 -5.98 5.22 -4.36
N GLU A 67 -6.52 6.36 -4.81
CA GLU A 67 -5.86 7.22 -5.80
C GLU A 67 -4.51 7.75 -5.30
N ASP A 68 -4.44 8.18 -4.05
CA ASP A 68 -3.21 8.68 -3.43
C ASP A 68 -2.13 7.59 -3.36
N VAL A 69 -2.50 6.40 -2.89
CA VAL A 69 -1.57 5.27 -2.82
C VAL A 69 -1.13 4.82 -4.22
N GLU A 70 -2.03 4.82 -5.21
CA GLU A 70 -1.67 4.57 -6.62
C GLU A 70 -0.67 5.61 -7.16
N ASN A 71 -0.85 6.89 -6.83
CA ASN A 71 0.08 7.96 -7.19
C ASN A 71 1.46 7.73 -6.54
N ILE A 72 1.50 7.33 -5.26
CA ILE A 72 2.74 6.99 -4.54
C ILE A 72 3.46 5.82 -5.23
N VAL A 73 2.73 4.78 -5.62
CA VAL A 73 3.29 3.62 -6.34
C VAL A 73 3.88 4.03 -7.68
N ARG A 74 3.16 4.84 -8.46
CA ARG A 74 3.64 5.36 -9.75
C ARG A 74 4.90 6.21 -9.59
N ALA A 75 4.92 7.13 -8.63
CA ALA A 75 6.08 7.97 -8.35
C ALA A 75 7.30 7.15 -7.90
N SER A 76 7.09 6.18 -7.00
CA SER A 76 8.15 5.30 -6.52
C SER A 76 8.76 4.45 -7.64
N ALA A 77 7.93 3.93 -8.53
CA ALA A 77 8.35 3.16 -9.69
C ALA A 77 9.16 4.03 -10.67
N ASP A 78 8.68 5.23 -10.99
CA ASP A 78 9.38 6.16 -11.87
C ASP A 78 10.77 6.53 -11.31
N ILE A 79 10.87 6.89 -10.03
CA ILE A 79 12.15 7.21 -9.37
C ILE A 79 13.13 6.04 -9.45
N ALA A 80 12.65 4.81 -9.22
CA ALA A 80 13.46 3.61 -9.22
C ALA A 80 13.95 3.24 -10.63
N LEU A 81 13.11 3.38 -11.65
CA LEU A 81 13.47 3.10 -13.05
C LEU A 81 14.59 4.02 -13.57
N HIS A 82 14.72 5.23 -13.01
CA HIS A 82 15.81 6.15 -13.33
C HIS A 82 17.16 5.80 -12.68
N GLN A 83 17.21 4.78 -11.81
CA GLN A 83 18.45 4.32 -11.19
C GLN A 83 19.18 3.29 -12.07
N GLU A 84 20.44 3.02 -11.74
CA GLU A 84 21.20 1.93 -12.36
C GLU A 84 20.44 0.60 -12.18
N PRO A 85 20.43 -0.31 -13.19
CA PRO A 85 19.65 -1.56 -13.15
C PRO A 85 19.85 -2.40 -11.87
N ALA A 86 21.07 -2.44 -11.34
CA ALA A 86 21.39 -3.18 -10.11
C ALA A 86 20.80 -2.56 -8.83
N LEU A 87 20.38 -1.30 -8.88
CA LEU A 87 19.83 -0.55 -7.74
C LEU A 87 18.31 -0.38 -7.81
N GLN A 88 17.68 -0.64 -8.95
CA GLN A 88 16.26 -0.32 -9.18
C GLN A 88 15.34 -1.00 -8.15
N GLU A 89 15.51 -2.28 -7.85
CA GLU A 89 14.66 -2.98 -6.86
C GLU A 89 14.81 -2.37 -5.46
N ILE A 90 16.04 -2.16 -4.98
CA ILE A 90 16.26 -1.63 -3.63
C ILE A 90 15.81 -0.18 -3.52
N SER A 91 15.97 0.61 -4.59
CA SER A 91 15.43 1.96 -4.68
C SER A 91 13.90 1.95 -4.65
N TYR A 92 13.26 1.08 -5.44
CA TYR A 92 11.81 0.95 -5.47
C TYR A 92 11.25 0.60 -4.09
N ARG A 93 11.75 -0.48 -3.47
CA ARG A 93 11.31 -0.93 -2.14
C ARG A 93 11.51 0.16 -1.08
N THR A 94 12.66 0.83 -1.09
CA THR A 94 13.00 1.84 -0.07
C THR A 94 12.15 3.10 -0.23
N VAL A 95 11.98 3.59 -1.46
CA VAL A 95 11.19 4.79 -1.74
C VAL A 95 9.72 4.53 -1.41
N LEU A 96 9.14 3.44 -1.94
CA LEU A 96 7.75 3.11 -1.68
C LEU A 96 7.47 2.99 -0.18
N LYS A 97 8.33 2.27 0.55
CA LYS A 97 8.19 2.13 2.01
C LYS A 97 8.23 3.49 2.73
N GLY A 98 9.12 4.39 2.33
CA GLY A 98 9.23 5.72 2.93
C GLY A 98 7.99 6.57 2.70
N TRP A 99 7.49 6.61 1.46
CA TRP A 99 6.27 7.36 1.12
C TRP A 99 5.03 6.82 1.81
N LEU A 100 4.88 5.50 1.90
CA LEU A 100 3.74 4.90 2.60
C LEU A 100 3.79 5.17 4.10
N ALA A 101 4.97 5.20 4.72
CA ALA A 101 5.09 5.55 6.13
C ALA A 101 4.66 7.01 6.37
N ASP A 102 5.10 7.92 5.51
CA ASP A 102 4.71 9.34 5.56
C ASP A 102 3.20 9.53 5.35
N TRP A 103 2.61 8.77 4.41
CA TRP A 103 1.17 8.74 4.16
C TRP A 103 0.38 8.30 5.40
N VAL A 104 0.81 7.26 6.11
CA VAL A 104 0.17 6.83 7.37
C VAL A 104 0.35 7.87 8.48
N GLU A 105 1.54 8.46 8.62
CA GLU A 105 1.86 9.42 9.68
C GLU A 105 1.12 10.75 9.52
N ASN A 106 0.93 11.20 8.28
CA ASN A 106 0.30 12.48 7.95
C ASN A 106 -1.16 12.33 7.50
N TRP A 107 -1.75 11.14 7.65
CA TRP A 107 -3.14 10.88 7.31
C TRP A 107 -4.09 11.85 8.03
N GLY A 108 -4.87 12.62 7.26
CA GLY A 108 -5.82 13.62 7.81
C GLY A 108 -5.20 14.88 8.42
N SER A 109 -3.89 15.14 8.21
CA SER A 109 -3.22 16.34 8.75
C SER A 109 -3.42 17.63 7.91
N ASP A 110 -4.19 17.54 6.82
CA ASP A 110 -4.55 18.66 5.94
C ASP A 110 -5.88 19.37 6.33
N GLU A 111 -6.33 19.24 7.59
CA GLU A 111 -7.39 20.09 8.18
C GLU A 111 -6.86 21.24 9.06
#